data_AF-A0A4Q1FHU1-F1
#
_entry.id   AF-A0A4Q1FHU1-F1
#
_cell.length_a   1.000
_cell.length_b   1.000
_cell.length_c   1.000
_cell.angle_alpha   90.00
_cell.angle_beta   90.00
_cell.angle_gamma   90.00
#
_symmetry.space_group_name_H-M   'P 1'
#
loop_
_entity.id
_entity.type
_entity.pdbx_description
1 polymer ?
#
loop_
_entity_poly.entity_id
_entity_poly.type
_entity_poly.pdbx_seq_one_letter_code
_entity_poly.pdbx_strand_id
1 'polypeptide(L)'
;MIEKKIIYKPIHDFDQIITLDEYYELEHKESEKAIKDIQKLAVKDLDGVKRFCESQLFAQSDKVSFVYYSLSEDEDIDKWADFLCDEFSRVYQIALNQNKIKELSSVLIEILVEDISSYNADRVRETLLKGLDHMDLETRLNALEFLPDWIDEQVLKSNPAVVSKLRQKLKDPEWKMRWESSKILEQNKIAFESLSTLDKLRRFIKA
;
A
#
# COMPACT_ATOMS: atom_id res chain seq x y z
N MET A 1 -21.91 -18.27 25.42
CA MET A 1 -22.01 -17.42 24.22
C MET A 1 -21.96 -18.34 23.02
N ILE A 2 -22.94 -18.27 22.11
CA ILE A 2 -22.89 -19.03 20.86
C ILE A 2 -22.09 -18.15 19.89
N GLU A 3 -20.86 -18.54 19.58
CA GLU A 3 -20.10 -17.93 18.49
C GLU A 3 -20.92 -18.09 17.22
N LYS A 4 -21.32 -16.97 16.60
CA LYS A 4 -21.95 -17.00 15.28
C LYS A 4 -20.85 -17.39 14.30
N LYS A 5 -20.79 -18.68 13.96
CA LYS A 5 -19.92 -19.17 12.89
C LYS A 5 -20.40 -18.57 11.58
N ILE A 6 -19.55 -17.78 10.92
CA ILE A 6 -19.79 -17.32 9.56
C ILE A 6 -19.68 -18.55 8.66
N ILE A 7 -20.70 -18.79 7.84
CA ILE A 7 -20.69 -19.88 6.86
C ILE A 7 -20.35 -19.26 5.52
N TYR A 8 -19.16 -19.58 4.98
CA TYR A 8 -18.72 -19.03 3.71
C TYR A 8 -19.63 -19.49 2.56
N LYS A 9 -20.02 -18.54 1.71
CA LYS A 9 -20.72 -18.79 0.44
C LYS A 9 -19.77 -18.48 -0.70
N PRO A 10 -19.61 -19.38 -1.68
CA PRO A 10 -18.72 -19.14 -2.82
C PRO A 10 -19.06 -17.85 -3.57
N ILE A 11 -18.02 -17.16 -4.02
CA ILE A 11 -18.14 -15.92 -4.79
C ILE A 11 -18.11 -16.27 -6.28
N HIS A 12 -19.13 -15.86 -7.01
CA HIS A 12 -19.28 -16.07 -8.45
C HIS A 12 -19.45 -14.76 -9.23
N ASP A 13 -19.78 -13.68 -8.52
CA ASP A 13 -20.05 -12.34 -9.02
C ASP A 13 -19.58 -11.28 -8.00
N PHE A 14 -19.69 -10.01 -8.39
CA PHE A 14 -19.18 -8.89 -7.60
C PHE A 14 -20.05 -8.56 -6.38
N ASP A 15 -21.35 -8.88 -6.40
CA ASP A 15 -22.26 -8.62 -5.28
C ASP A 15 -22.07 -9.60 -4.11
N GLN A 16 -21.51 -10.78 -4.39
CA GLN A 16 -21.16 -11.79 -3.38
C GLN A 16 -19.83 -11.54 -2.66
N ILE A 17 -19.02 -10.58 -3.13
CA ILE A 17 -17.73 -10.27 -2.49
C ILE A 17 -17.97 -9.94 -1.02
N ILE A 18 -17.25 -10.64 -0.13
CA ILE A 18 -17.30 -10.43 1.31
C ILE A 18 -16.34 -9.29 1.71
N THR A 19 -16.53 -8.80 2.92
CA THR A 19 -15.62 -7.85 3.57
C THR A 19 -14.31 -8.55 3.98
N LEU A 20 -13.21 -7.79 4.08
CA LEU A 20 -11.94 -8.28 4.61
C LEU A 20 -12.11 -8.67 6.09
N ASP A 21 -12.92 -7.92 6.85
CA ASP A 21 -13.31 -8.29 8.21
C ASP A 21 -14.03 -9.65 8.26
N GLU A 22 -15.00 -9.90 7.38
CA GLU A 22 -15.67 -11.21 7.29
C GLU A 22 -14.69 -12.32 6.90
N TYR A 23 -13.70 -12.03 6.04
CA TYR A 23 -12.66 -12.98 5.65
C TYR A 23 -11.82 -13.45 6.84
N TYR A 24 -11.41 -12.54 7.73
CA TYR A 24 -10.59 -12.91 8.90
C TYR A 24 -11.32 -13.77 9.94
N GLU A 25 -12.65 -13.79 9.89
CA GLU A 25 -13.50 -14.63 10.74
C GLU A 25 -13.76 -16.03 10.15
N LEU A 26 -13.27 -16.32 8.93
CA LEU A 26 -13.43 -17.62 8.28
C LEU A 26 -12.47 -18.68 8.82
N GLU A 27 -12.90 -19.95 8.78
CA GLU A 27 -11.96 -21.05 9.00
C GLU A 27 -10.96 -21.15 7.84
N HIS A 28 -9.74 -21.61 8.11
CA HIS A 28 -8.64 -21.65 7.13
C HIS A 28 -9.02 -22.22 5.74
N LYS A 29 -9.79 -23.31 5.68
CA LYS A 29 -10.23 -23.88 4.38
C LYS A 29 -11.21 -22.98 3.63
N GLU A 30 -12.03 -22.24 4.35
CA GLU A 30 -12.99 -21.30 3.78
C GLU A 30 -12.29 -20.02 3.34
N SER A 31 -11.30 -19.55 4.12
CA SER A 31 -10.48 -18.38 3.78
C SER A 31 -9.68 -18.61 2.49
N GLU A 32 -9.01 -19.76 2.35
CA GLU A 32 -8.32 -20.14 1.10
C GLU A 32 -9.27 -20.16 -0.10
N LYS A 33 -10.50 -20.65 0.10
CA LYS A 33 -11.50 -20.68 -0.96
C LYS A 33 -11.97 -19.28 -1.35
N ALA A 34 -12.14 -18.38 -0.39
CA ALA A 34 -12.54 -16.99 -0.63
C ALA A 34 -11.51 -16.26 -1.51
N ILE A 35 -10.22 -16.37 -1.18
CA ILE A 35 -9.12 -15.83 -2.00
C ILE A 35 -9.17 -16.41 -3.43
N LYS A 36 -9.24 -17.75 -3.55
CA LYS A 36 -9.25 -18.40 -4.87
C LYS A 36 -10.49 -18.04 -5.71
N ASP A 37 -11.62 -17.74 -5.09
CA ASP A 37 -12.82 -17.31 -5.81
C ASP A 37 -12.65 -15.89 -6.38
N ILE A 38 -12.03 -14.95 -5.65
CA ILE A 38 -11.66 -13.62 -6.17
C ILE A 38 -10.65 -13.72 -7.30
N GLN A 39 -9.59 -14.51 -7.14
CA GLN A 39 -8.56 -14.71 -8.17
C GLN A 39 -9.18 -15.27 -9.46
N LYS A 40 -10.09 -16.24 -9.36
CA LYS A 40 -10.83 -16.77 -10.53
C LYS A 40 -11.72 -15.71 -11.18
N LEU A 41 -12.38 -14.87 -10.37
CA LEU A 41 -13.20 -13.77 -10.88
C LEU A 41 -12.35 -12.77 -11.68
N ALA A 42 -11.17 -12.43 -11.18
CA ALA A 42 -10.22 -11.55 -11.87
C ALA A 42 -9.67 -12.14 -13.17
N VAL A 43 -9.33 -13.44 -13.20
CA VAL A 43 -8.91 -14.12 -14.43
C VAL A 43 -10.02 -14.09 -15.48
N LYS A 44 -11.28 -14.18 -15.06
CA LYS A 44 -12.45 -14.19 -15.95
C LYS A 44 -12.81 -12.80 -16.49
N ASP A 45 -12.78 -11.77 -15.65
CA ASP A 45 -13.21 -10.40 -15.98
C ASP A 45 -12.45 -9.35 -15.17
N LEU A 46 -11.18 -9.13 -15.53
CA LEU A 46 -10.33 -8.12 -14.88
C LEU A 46 -10.89 -6.70 -15.04
N ASP A 47 -11.49 -6.38 -16.19
CA ASP A 47 -12.15 -5.09 -16.40
C ASP A 47 -13.35 -4.89 -15.46
N GLY A 48 -14.08 -5.97 -15.15
CA GLY A 48 -15.13 -5.99 -14.15
C GLY A 48 -14.59 -5.75 -12.74
N VAL A 49 -13.49 -6.40 -12.37
CA VAL A 49 -12.79 -6.16 -11.10
C VAL A 49 -12.37 -4.70 -10.99
N LYS A 50 -11.76 -4.14 -12.06
CA LYS A 50 -11.39 -2.73 -12.11
C LYS A 50 -12.58 -1.81 -11.87
N ARG A 51 -13.69 -2.01 -12.58
CA ARG A 51 -14.92 -1.21 -12.39
C ARG A 51 -15.48 -1.35 -10.97
N PHE A 52 -15.40 -2.55 -10.39
CA PHE A 52 -15.80 -2.78 -9.01
C PHE A 52 -14.94 -1.94 -8.06
N CYS A 53 -13.61 -2.04 -8.14
CA CYS A 53 -12.69 -1.29 -7.28
C CYS A 53 -12.84 0.22 -7.45
N GLU A 54 -13.07 0.71 -8.67
CA GLU A 54 -13.32 2.14 -8.93
C GLU A 54 -14.65 2.63 -8.32
N SER A 55 -15.74 1.88 -8.53
CA SER A 55 -17.08 2.29 -8.10
C SER A 55 -17.32 2.10 -6.61
N GLN A 56 -16.68 1.10 -5.99
CA GLN A 56 -16.89 0.74 -4.60
C GLN A 56 -15.85 1.31 -3.64
N LEU A 57 -14.80 2.00 -4.13
CA LEU A 57 -13.69 2.49 -3.30
C LEU A 57 -14.14 3.21 -2.03
N PHE A 58 -15.16 4.05 -2.11
CA PHE A 58 -15.69 4.79 -0.94
C PHE A 58 -16.96 4.17 -0.34
N ALA A 59 -17.74 3.43 -1.13
CA ALA A 59 -19.01 2.87 -0.67
C ALA A 59 -18.82 1.57 0.12
N GLN A 60 -17.85 0.75 -0.29
CA GLN A 60 -17.54 -0.57 0.26
C GLN A 60 -16.02 -0.78 0.23
N SER A 61 -15.27 0.17 0.79
CA SER A 61 -13.80 0.18 0.80
C SER A 61 -13.21 -1.13 1.31
N ASP A 62 -13.84 -1.72 2.32
CA ASP A 62 -13.37 -2.96 2.92
C ASP A 62 -13.50 -4.19 2.00
N LYS A 63 -14.51 -4.21 1.12
CA LYS A 63 -14.58 -5.22 0.05
C LYS A 63 -13.52 -5.01 -1.02
N VAL A 64 -13.20 -3.75 -1.31
CA VAL A 64 -12.11 -3.39 -2.23
C VAL A 64 -10.76 -3.83 -1.65
N SER A 65 -10.54 -3.61 -0.35
CA SER A 65 -9.39 -4.15 0.40
C SER A 65 -9.30 -5.66 0.25
N PHE A 66 -10.41 -6.40 0.42
CA PHE A 66 -10.40 -7.86 0.25
C PHE A 66 -10.04 -8.29 -1.18
N VAL A 67 -10.47 -7.54 -2.20
CA VAL A 67 -10.07 -7.80 -3.59
C VAL A 67 -8.56 -7.62 -3.76
N TYR A 68 -8.00 -6.51 -3.31
CA TYR A 68 -6.56 -6.26 -3.42
C TYR A 68 -5.74 -7.30 -2.66
N TYR A 69 -6.10 -7.56 -1.40
CA TYR A 69 -5.49 -8.60 -0.57
C TYR A 69 -5.50 -9.95 -1.29
N SER A 70 -6.65 -10.38 -1.83
CA SER A 70 -6.76 -11.67 -2.52
C SER A 70 -5.89 -11.79 -3.77
N LEU A 71 -5.65 -10.69 -4.49
CA LEU A 71 -4.76 -10.70 -5.67
C LEU A 71 -3.29 -10.64 -5.27
N SER A 72 -2.97 -9.92 -4.19
CA SER A 72 -1.63 -9.88 -3.62
C SER A 72 -1.20 -11.21 -2.98
N GLU A 73 -2.14 -12.06 -2.56
CA GLU A 73 -1.88 -13.42 -2.04
C GLU A 73 -1.92 -14.51 -3.14
N ASP A 74 -1.89 -14.14 -4.43
CA ASP A 74 -1.79 -15.13 -5.50
C ASP A 74 -0.37 -15.73 -5.57
N GLU A 75 -0.29 -17.04 -5.75
CA GLU A 75 0.99 -17.76 -5.91
C GLU A 75 1.77 -17.27 -7.15
N ASP A 76 1.06 -16.72 -8.13
CA ASP A 76 1.61 -16.07 -9.31
C ASP A 76 1.21 -14.58 -9.27
N ILE A 77 1.69 -13.87 -8.24
CA ILE A 77 1.38 -12.45 -7.99
C ILE A 77 1.83 -11.54 -9.13
N ASP A 78 2.92 -11.89 -9.82
CA ASP A 78 3.51 -11.08 -10.89
C ASP A 78 2.52 -10.84 -12.04
N LYS A 79 1.59 -11.77 -12.31
CA LYS A 79 0.55 -11.57 -13.33
C LYS A 79 -0.43 -10.44 -12.99
N TRP A 80 -0.52 -10.07 -11.71
CA TRP A 80 -1.36 -8.99 -11.20
C TRP A 80 -0.58 -7.69 -10.97
N ALA A 81 0.76 -7.71 -11.07
CA ALA A 81 1.62 -6.59 -10.69
C ALA A 81 1.22 -5.29 -11.40
N ASP A 82 1.00 -5.31 -12.72
CA ASP A 82 0.62 -4.11 -13.48
C ASP A 82 -0.71 -3.51 -12.99
N PHE A 83 -1.71 -4.37 -12.76
CA PHE A 83 -3.03 -3.96 -12.24
C PHE A 83 -2.89 -3.38 -10.83
N LEU A 84 -2.20 -4.07 -9.92
CA LEU A 84 -2.00 -3.64 -8.54
C LEU A 84 -1.22 -2.33 -8.45
N CYS A 85 -0.17 -2.16 -9.26
CA CYS A 85 0.57 -0.90 -9.35
C CYS A 85 -0.30 0.27 -9.84
N ASP A 86 -1.11 0.04 -10.88
CA ASP A 86 -2.02 1.05 -11.40
C ASP A 86 -3.10 1.42 -10.37
N GLU A 87 -3.63 0.43 -9.64
CA GLU A 87 -4.61 0.65 -8.58
C GLU A 87 -4.01 1.38 -7.38
N PHE A 88 -2.80 1.01 -6.94
CA PHE A 88 -2.08 1.74 -5.89
C PHE A 88 -1.94 3.22 -6.29
N SER A 89 -1.41 3.46 -7.50
CA SER A 89 -1.22 4.83 -8.02
C SER A 89 -2.53 5.60 -8.08
N ARG A 90 -3.61 4.96 -8.55
CA ARG A 90 -4.95 5.56 -8.65
C ARG A 90 -5.50 5.92 -7.29
N VAL A 91 -5.55 4.96 -6.36
CA VAL A 91 -6.09 5.15 -5.00
C VAL A 91 -5.28 6.20 -4.25
N TYR A 92 -3.95 6.14 -4.33
CA TYR A 92 -3.08 7.11 -3.68
C TYR A 92 -3.26 8.53 -4.24
N GLN A 93 -3.36 8.69 -5.56
CA GLN A 93 -3.60 10.00 -6.17
C GLN A 93 -4.99 10.56 -5.80
N ILE A 94 -6.01 9.72 -5.72
CA ILE A 94 -7.33 10.12 -5.20
C ILE A 94 -7.19 10.59 -3.75
N ALA A 95 -6.47 9.84 -2.93
CA ALA A 95 -6.25 10.15 -1.52
C ALA A 95 -5.52 11.50 -1.34
N LEU A 96 -4.48 11.77 -2.14
CA LEU A 96 -3.78 13.05 -2.17
C LEU A 96 -4.72 14.20 -2.57
N ASN A 97 -5.39 14.07 -3.72
CA ASN A 97 -6.17 15.15 -4.31
C ASN A 97 -7.42 15.50 -3.51
N GLN A 98 -7.99 14.54 -2.79
CA GLN A 98 -9.20 14.72 -1.99
C GLN A 98 -8.91 14.87 -0.49
N ASN A 99 -7.64 14.88 -0.08
CA ASN A 99 -7.23 14.90 1.33
C ASN A 99 -7.86 13.76 2.15
N LYS A 100 -7.82 12.55 1.59
CA LYS A 100 -8.42 11.30 2.11
C LYS A 100 -7.39 10.25 2.48
N ILE A 101 -6.12 10.62 2.64
CA ILE A 101 -5.01 9.69 2.97
C ILE A 101 -5.39 8.79 4.14
N LYS A 102 -5.81 9.36 5.27
CA LYS A 102 -6.21 8.58 6.46
C LYS A 102 -7.34 7.57 6.21
N GLU A 103 -8.28 7.89 5.32
CA GLU A 103 -9.42 7.01 5.01
C GLU A 103 -9.02 5.88 4.07
N LEU A 104 -8.08 6.13 3.15
CA LEU A 104 -7.68 5.18 2.10
C LEU A 104 -6.38 4.44 2.42
N SER A 105 -5.64 4.80 3.48
CA SER A 105 -4.43 4.09 3.90
C SER A 105 -4.67 2.60 4.13
N SER A 106 -5.78 2.21 4.74
CA SER A 106 -6.10 0.78 4.97
C SER A 106 -6.35 0.02 3.67
N VAL A 107 -6.85 0.69 2.62
CA VAL A 107 -7.01 0.06 1.31
C VAL A 107 -5.67 -0.11 0.61
N LEU A 108 -4.78 0.89 0.74
CA LEU A 108 -3.46 0.88 0.12
C LEU A 108 -2.51 -0.17 0.73
N ILE A 109 -2.64 -0.47 2.02
CA ILE A 109 -1.85 -1.51 2.72
C ILE A 109 -2.08 -2.90 2.10
N GLU A 110 -3.27 -3.16 1.57
CA GLU A 110 -3.61 -4.45 0.96
C GLU A 110 -3.10 -4.62 -0.48
N ILE A 111 -2.44 -3.59 -1.05
CA ILE A 111 -1.90 -3.64 -2.40
C ILE A 111 -0.39 -3.91 -2.33
N LEU A 112 -0.02 -5.18 -2.44
CA LEU A 112 1.37 -5.64 -2.45
C LEU A 112 1.73 -6.24 -3.81
N VAL A 113 2.99 -6.04 -4.21
CA VAL A 113 3.59 -6.66 -5.41
C VAL A 113 4.97 -7.21 -5.04
N GLU A 114 5.40 -8.30 -5.67
CA GLU A 114 6.75 -8.85 -5.48
C GLU A 114 7.77 -8.20 -6.44
N ASP A 115 7.48 -8.16 -7.75
CA ASP A 115 8.34 -7.48 -8.71
C ASP A 115 8.08 -5.97 -8.76
N ILE A 116 9.00 -5.21 -8.16
CA ILE A 116 9.00 -3.75 -8.17
C ILE A 116 9.89 -3.14 -9.28
N SER A 117 10.41 -3.94 -10.22
CA SER A 117 11.29 -3.47 -11.30
C SER A 117 10.55 -2.91 -12.52
N SER A 118 9.23 -3.08 -12.56
CA SER A 118 8.39 -2.70 -13.70
C SER A 118 8.24 -1.18 -13.87
N TYR A 119 7.86 -0.76 -15.09
CA TYR A 119 7.50 0.63 -15.39
C TYR A 119 6.31 1.11 -14.55
N ASN A 120 5.35 0.23 -14.24
CA ASN A 120 4.20 0.57 -13.41
C ASN A 120 4.62 0.79 -11.94
N ALA A 121 5.56 -0.01 -11.42
CA ALA A 121 6.15 0.22 -10.10
C ALA A 121 6.94 1.54 -10.04
N ASP A 122 7.61 1.94 -11.12
CA ASP A 122 8.24 3.27 -11.22
C ASP A 122 7.22 4.41 -11.08
N ARG A 123 6.02 4.27 -11.68
CA ARG A 123 4.94 5.26 -11.54
C ARG A 123 4.40 5.34 -10.12
N VAL A 124 4.36 4.21 -9.39
CA VAL A 124 4.01 4.21 -7.96
C VAL A 124 5.05 5.01 -7.17
N ARG A 125 6.34 4.72 -7.38
CA ARG A 125 7.43 5.49 -6.75
C ARG A 125 7.32 6.97 -7.03
N GLU A 126 7.16 7.38 -8.29
CA GLU A 126 6.98 8.79 -8.65
C GLU A 126 5.80 9.45 -7.93
N THR A 127 4.70 8.71 -7.77
CA THR A 127 3.51 9.18 -7.05
C THR A 127 3.81 9.36 -5.56
N LEU A 128 4.51 8.41 -4.93
CA LEU A 128 4.94 8.52 -3.54
C LEU A 128 5.93 9.68 -3.33
N LEU A 129 6.86 9.90 -4.26
CA LEU A 129 7.77 11.05 -4.18
C LEU A 129 7.02 12.39 -4.22
N LYS A 130 5.89 12.49 -4.95
CA LYS A 130 5.01 13.66 -4.90
C LYS A 130 4.34 13.80 -3.53
N GLY A 131 3.90 12.69 -2.93
CA GLY A 131 3.37 12.65 -1.56
C GLY A 131 4.35 13.21 -0.53
N LEU A 132 5.66 12.93 -0.68
CA LEU A 132 6.71 13.48 0.20
C LEU A 132 6.83 15.00 0.16
N ASP A 133 6.41 15.65 -0.94
CA ASP A 133 6.43 17.10 -1.10
C ASP A 133 5.10 17.78 -0.74
N HIS A 134 4.13 17.01 -0.22
CA HIS A 134 2.83 17.55 0.17
C HIS A 134 2.92 18.50 1.38
N MET A 135 2.01 19.47 1.46
CA MET A 135 2.02 20.47 2.54
C MET A 135 1.61 19.87 3.90
N ASP A 136 0.70 18.89 3.87
CA ASP A 136 0.23 18.19 5.06
C ASP A 136 1.26 17.16 5.57
N LEU A 137 1.47 17.13 6.89
CA LEU A 137 2.44 16.23 7.52
C LEU A 137 1.99 14.76 7.46
N GLU A 138 0.71 14.48 7.67
CA GLU A 138 0.19 13.11 7.68
C GLU A 138 0.38 12.46 6.31
N THR A 139 0.08 13.20 5.25
CA THR A 139 0.32 12.81 3.86
C THR A 139 1.79 12.49 3.59
N ARG A 140 2.71 13.37 4.02
CA ARG A 140 4.15 13.16 3.84
C ARG A 140 4.67 11.94 4.59
N LEU A 141 4.17 11.71 5.81
CA LEU A 141 4.53 10.53 6.61
C LEU A 141 3.99 9.26 5.97
N ASN A 142 2.76 9.28 5.46
CA ASN A 142 2.18 8.13 4.79
C ASN A 142 2.91 7.79 3.47
N ALA A 143 3.43 8.80 2.76
CA ALA A 143 4.31 8.54 1.62
C ALA A 143 5.62 7.83 2.04
N LEU A 144 6.20 8.19 3.19
CA LEU A 144 7.36 7.48 3.75
C LEU A 144 7.03 6.08 4.26
N GLU A 145 5.81 5.87 4.72
CA GLU A 145 5.31 4.59 5.22
C GLU A 145 5.24 3.55 4.10
N PHE A 146 4.68 3.92 2.95
CA PHE A 146 4.56 3.01 1.80
C PHE A 146 5.82 2.89 0.96
N LEU A 147 6.68 3.91 0.91
CA LEU A 147 7.86 3.90 0.03
C LEU A 147 8.76 2.64 0.17
N PRO A 148 9.03 2.10 1.37
CA PRO A 148 9.77 0.85 1.57
C PRO A 148 9.25 -0.35 0.77
N ASP A 149 7.95 -0.44 0.54
CA ASP A 149 7.35 -1.56 -0.21
C ASP A 149 7.63 -1.47 -1.73
N TRP A 150 8.09 -0.29 -2.19
CA TRP A 150 8.31 0.02 -3.60
C TRP A 150 9.78 0.29 -3.93
N ILE A 151 10.70 0.02 -2.99
CA ILE A 151 12.13 0.21 -3.18
C ILE A 151 12.92 -0.99 -2.65
N ASP A 152 14.04 -1.27 -3.30
CA ASP A 152 15.06 -2.18 -2.79
C ASP A 152 16.46 -1.61 -3.12
N GLU A 153 17.50 -2.39 -2.82
CA GLU A 153 18.87 -1.98 -3.12
C GLU A 153 19.09 -1.74 -4.63
N GLN A 154 18.45 -2.51 -5.52
CA GLN A 154 18.63 -2.37 -6.97
C GLN A 154 17.94 -1.12 -7.49
N VAL A 155 16.70 -0.90 -7.10
CA VAL A 155 15.89 0.28 -7.41
C VAL A 155 16.57 1.56 -6.91
N LEU A 156 17.11 1.55 -5.70
CA LEU A 156 17.81 2.74 -5.16
C LEU A 156 19.12 3.04 -5.92
N LYS A 157 19.78 2.02 -6.47
CA LYS A 157 20.97 2.19 -7.33
C LYS A 157 20.60 2.73 -8.71
N SER A 158 19.51 2.25 -9.31
CA SER A 158 19.08 2.64 -10.66
C SER A 158 18.26 3.94 -10.67
N ASN A 159 17.65 4.32 -9.53
CA ASN A 159 16.79 5.49 -9.40
C ASN A 159 17.33 6.50 -8.35
N PRO A 160 18.35 7.31 -8.72
CA PRO A 160 18.97 8.27 -7.80
C PRO A 160 18.01 9.38 -7.33
N ALA A 161 16.89 9.58 -8.01
CA ALA A 161 15.88 10.57 -7.63
C ALA A 161 15.25 10.24 -6.27
N VAL A 162 14.98 8.96 -6.00
CA VAL A 162 14.45 8.49 -4.71
C VAL A 162 15.43 8.82 -3.58
N VAL A 163 16.70 8.45 -3.75
CA VAL A 163 17.76 8.71 -2.76
C VAL A 163 17.93 10.22 -2.52
N SER A 164 17.92 11.02 -3.59
CA SER A 164 18.02 12.47 -3.49
C SER A 164 16.83 13.06 -2.73
N LYS A 165 15.62 12.57 -2.97
CA LYS A 165 14.40 12.98 -2.25
C LYS A 165 14.49 12.63 -0.77
N LEU A 166 14.89 11.41 -0.41
CA LEU A 166 15.08 11.00 0.99
C LEU A 166 16.11 11.89 1.72
N ARG A 167 17.23 12.19 1.07
CA ARG A 167 18.25 13.12 1.61
C ARG A 167 17.71 14.54 1.78
N GLN A 168 16.84 15.01 0.88
CA GLN A 168 16.14 16.28 1.04
C GLN A 168 15.26 16.27 2.30
N LYS A 169 14.56 15.16 2.58
CA LYS A 169 13.67 15.02 3.75
C LYS A 169 14.42 14.92 5.09
N LEU A 170 15.73 14.70 5.10
CA LEU A 170 16.56 14.89 6.31
C LEU A 170 16.61 16.35 6.78
N LYS A 171 16.21 17.31 5.94
CA LYS A 171 16.13 18.74 6.27
C LYS A 171 14.69 19.23 6.43
N ASP A 172 13.73 18.31 6.50
CA ASP A 172 12.32 18.63 6.70
C ASP A 172 12.12 19.38 8.03
N PRO A 173 11.23 20.38 8.13
CA PRO A 173 10.94 21.06 9.40
C PRO A 173 10.46 20.10 10.50
N GLU A 174 9.75 19.04 10.11
CA GLU A 174 9.19 18.07 11.05
C GLU A 174 10.20 16.98 11.41
N TRP A 175 10.48 16.83 12.71
CA TRP A 175 11.50 15.90 13.17
C TRP A 175 11.17 14.44 12.84
N LYS A 176 9.88 14.08 12.82
CA LYS A 176 9.43 12.73 12.48
C LYS A 176 9.74 12.39 11.02
N MET A 177 9.59 13.36 10.10
CA MET A 177 10.01 13.21 8.71
C MET A 177 11.52 12.95 8.59
N ARG A 178 12.33 13.74 9.31
CA ARG A 178 13.80 13.55 9.34
C ARG A 178 14.17 12.16 9.87
N TRP A 179 13.50 11.73 10.94
CA TRP A 179 13.72 10.44 11.58
C TRP A 179 13.37 9.26 10.67
N GLU A 180 12.16 9.21 10.13
CA GLU A 180 11.73 8.10 9.27
C GLU A 180 12.53 8.04 7.96
N SER A 181 12.86 9.19 7.35
CA SER A 181 13.74 9.22 6.17
C SER A 181 15.14 8.66 6.46
N SER A 182 15.68 8.93 7.66
CA SER A 182 16.99 8.42 8.07
C SER A 182 17.00 6.90 8.22
N LYS A 183 15.91 6.30 8.71
CA LYS A 183 15.79 4.85 8.84
C LYS A 183 15.84 4.18 7.47
N ILE A 184 15.10 4.70 6.49
CA ILE A 184 15.09 4.15 5.13
C ILE A 184 16.51 4.20 4.54
N LEU A 185 17.22 5.32 4.71
CA LEU A 185 18.61 5.45 4.25
C LEU A 185 19.56 4.49 4.99
N GLU A 186 19.42 4.35 6.30
CA GLU A 186 20.25 3.46 7.14
C GLU A 186 20.02 1.98 6.81
N GLN A 187 18.76 1.55 6.70
CA GLN A 187 18.38 0.18 6.33
C GLN A 187 18.97 -0.22 4.97
N ASN A 188 19.02 0.73 4.03
CA ASN A 188 19.58 0.53 2.69
C ASN A 188 21.08 0.86 2.59
N LYS A 189 21.77 1.06 3.73
CA LYS A 189 23.21 1.35 3.80
C LYS A 189 23.65 2.55 2.96
N ILE A 190 22.76 3.53 2.78
CA ILE A 190 23.04 4.75 2.04
C ILE A 190 23.65 5.76 3.00
N ALA A 191 24.83 6.30 2.67
CA ALA A 191 25.47 7.31 3.50
C ALA A 191 24.66 8.63 3.55
N PHE A 192 24.54 9.21 4.75
CA PHE A 192 23.94 10.52 5.01
C PHE A 192 24.55 11.20 6.25
N GLU A 193 24.39 12.51 6.36
CA GLU A 193 24.80 13.27 7.55
C GLU A 193 23.96 12.85 8.76
N SER A 194 24.62 12.54 9.87
CA SER A 194 23.91 12.03 11.06
C SER A 194 22.85 13.02 11.56
N LEU A 195 21.70 12.50 12.00
CA LEU A 195 20.66 13.32 12.62
C LEU A 195 21.16 14.06 13.87
N SER A 196 20.53 15.20 14.14
CA SER A 196 20.79 16.00 15.34
C SER A 196 20.52 15.19 16.62
N THR A 197 21.25 15.51 17.71
CA THR A 197 21.05 14.88 19.02
C THR A 197 19.60 15.06 19.51
N LEU A 198 18.99 16.21 19.21
CA LEU A 198 17.62 16.51 19.59
C LEU A 198 16.61 15.62 18.85
N ASP A 199 16.82 15.34 17.57
CA ASP A 199 15.99 14.39 16.81
C ASP A 199 16.09 12.97 17.39
N LYS A 200 17.30 12.54 17.74
CA LYS A 200 17.56 11.24 18.39
C LYS A 200 16.91 11.12 19.77
N LEU A 201 16.72 12.22 20.48
CA LEU A 201 16.06 12.25 21.80
C LEU A 201 14.54 12.29 21.70
N ARG A 202 13.97 13.02 20.72
CA ARG A 202 12.52 13.17 20.55
C ARG A 202 11.77 11.85 20.38
N ARG A 203 12.41 10.82 19.83
CA ARG A 203 11.84 9.46 19.71
C ARG A 203 11.45 8.82 21.05
N PHE A 204 12.03 9.26 22.16
CA PHE A 204 11.77 8.72 23.50
C PHE A 204 10.75 9.52 24.31
N ILE A 205 10.39 10.73 23.85
CA ILE A 205 9.59 11.69 24.63
C ILE A 205 8.14 11.75 24.14
N LYS A 206 7.87 11.32 22.90
CA LYS A 206 6.55 11.37 22.25
C LYS A 206 6.23 10.08 21.47
N ALA A 207 6.45 8.92 22.11
CA ALA A 207 5.86 7.67 21.64
C ALA A 207 4.35 7.70 21.88
#